data_AF-E6MDJ9-F1
#
_entry.id   AF-E6MDJ9-F1
#
_cell.length_a   1.000
_cell.length_b   1.000
_cell.length_c   1.000
_cell.angle_alpha   90.00
_cell.angle_beta   90.00
_cell.angle_gamma   90.00
#
_symmetry.space_group_name_H-M   'P 1'
#
loop_
_entity.id
_entity.type
_entity.pdbx_description
1 polymer ?
#
loop_
_entity_poly.entity_id
_entity_poly.type
_entity_poly.pdbx_seq_one_letter_code
_entity_poly.pdbx_strand_id
1 'polypeptide(L)'
;MESIIMKFKVDRSENNETVKFLIPDLENSSVNITDSNTQDIENLFNLIFQEVIKRKKLIEFELDDSDNDLFNEVANDIVLQINSEIKNAESDFKKIIELDNA
;
A
#
# COMPACT_ATOMS: atom_id res chain seq x y z
N MET A 1 -12.61 8.33 -8.91
CA MET A 1 -12.97 6.89 -8.94
C MET A 1 -13.45 6.59 -7.52
N GLU A 2 -14.36 5.64 -7.34
CA GLU A 2 -14.71 5.20 -5.97
C GLU A 2 -13.48 4.56 -5.32
N SER A 3 -13.26 4.81 -4.03
CA SER A 3 -12.17 4.20 -3.25
C SER A 3 -12.68 3.02 -2.43
N ILE A 4 -11.84 2.01 -2.24
CA ILE A 4 -11.99 0.96 -1.24
C ILE A 4 -10.92 1.09 -0.17
N ILE A 5 -11.31 0.88 1.07
CA ILE A 5 -10.39 0.92 2.21
C ILE A 5 -9.73 -0.46 2.35
N MET A 6 -8.40 -0.48 2.43
CA MET A 6 -7.62 -1.67 2.75
C MET A 6 -6.81 -1.46 4.01
N LYS A 7 -6.66 -2.51 4.82
CA LYS A 7 -5.88 -2.40 6.06
C LYS A 7 -4.41 -2.62 5.81
N PHE A 8 -3.61 -1.78 6.45
CA PHE A 8 -2.17 -1.81 6.41
C PHE A 8 -1.66 -2.04 7.84
N LYS A 9 -1.03 -3.18 8.11
CA LYS A 9 -0.61 -3.57 9.47
C LYS A 9 0.89 -3.52 9.61
N VAL A 10 1.36 -3.16 10.80
CA VAL A 10 2.77 -3.27 11.18
C VAL A 10 2.99 -4.62 11.84
N ASP A 11 3.88 -5.44 11.28
CA ASP A 11 4.33 -6.69 11.88
C ASP A 11 5.70 -6.49 12.54
N ARG A 12 5.73 -6.71 13.86
CA ARG A 12 6.87 -6.51 14.77
C ARG A 12 7.51 -7.84 15.19
N SER A 13 7.28 -8.95 14.46
CA SER A 13 7.54 -10.32 14.92
C SER A 13 9.00 -10.72 15.22
N GLU A 14 10.02 -9.99 14.77
CA GLU A 14 11.44 -10.37 14.94
C GLU A 14 12.25 -9.30 15.69
N ASN A 15 12.43 -9.49 17.01
CA ASN A 15 13.42 -8.83 17.88
C ASN A 15 13.54 -7.29 17.77
N ASN A 16 12.52 -6.58 17.28
CA ASN A 16 12.51 -5.14 16.97
C ASN A 16 13.52 -4.68 15.89
N GLU A 17 14.19 -5.60 15.17
CA GLU A 17 15.17 -5.26 14.13
C GLU A 17 14.55 -5.25 12.73
N THR A 18 13.46 -6.01 12.54
CA THR A 18 12.77 -6.08 11.25
C THR A 18 11.32 -5.64 11.39
N VAL A 19 10.91 -4.65 10.60
CA VAL A 19 9.53 -4.19 10.50
C VAL A 19 9.00 -4.56 9.13
N LYS A 20 7.86 -5.25 9.12
CA LYS A 20 7.15 -5.58 7.88
C LYS A 20 5.81 -4.89 7.87
N PHE A 21 5.40 -4.49 6.68
CA PHE A 21 4.04 -4.08 6.42
C PHE A 21 3.26 -5.21 5.81
N LEU A 22 2.10 -5.51 6.39
CA LEU A 22 1.20 -6.56 5.93
C LEU A 22 -0.06 -5.92 5.36
N ILE A 23 -0.48 -6.40 4.20
CA ILE A 23 -1.71 -5.98 3.54
C ILE A 23 -2.58 -7.23 3.33
N PRO A 24 -3.46 -7.58 4.28
CA PRO A 24 -4.28 -8.78 4.20
C PRO A 24 -5.16 -8.82 2.94
N ASP A 25 -5.63 -7.64 2.50
CA ASP A 25 -6.52 -7.47 1.35
C ASP A 25 -5.83 -7.65 -0.01
N LEU A 26 -4.48 -7.66 -0.04
CA LEU A 26 -3.65 -7.91 -1.23
C LEU A 26 -2.92 -9.25 -1.10
N GLU A 27 -3.66 -10.36 -1.01
CA GLU A 27 -3.09 -11.72 -0.95
C GLU A 27 -2.14 -11.95 0.23
N ASN A 28 -2.33 -11.24 1.34
CA ASN A 28 -1.39 -11.18 2.47
C ASN A 28 0.03 -10.76 2.06
N SER A 29 0.12 -9.86 1.08
CA SER A 29 1.40 -9.27 0.66
C SER A 29 2.10 -8.62 1.84
N SER A 30 3.41 -8.84 1.91
CA SER A 30 4.27 -8.28 2.94
C SER A 30 5.41 -7.50 2.33
N VAL A 31 5.71 -6.33 2.87
CA VAL A 31 6.83 -5.48 2.44
C VAL A 31 7.74 -5.26 3.62
N ASN A 32 9.03 -5.58 3.49
CA ASN A 32 10.01 -5.24 4.50
C ASN A 32 10.43 -3.78 4.30
N ILE A 33 10.26 -2.95 5.32
CA ILE A 33 10.62 -1.53 5.27
C ILE A 33 11.90 -1.18 6.04
N THR A 34 12.39 -2.11 6.85
CA THR A 34 13.69 -2.00 7.52
C THR A 34 14.86 -2.44 6.63
N ASP A 35 14.58 -3.17 5.55
CA ASP A 35 15.60 -3.52 4.57
C ASP A 35 15.81 -2.37 3.57
N SER A 36 17.05 -2.18 3.16
CA SER A 36 17.48 -1.21 2.14
C SER A 36 17.06 -1.59 0.71
N ASN A 37 16.31 -2.70 0.55
CA ASN A 37 15.91 -3.24 -0.74
C ASN A 37 14.71 -2.46 -1.33
N THR A 38 14.99 -1.62 -2.32
CA THR A 38 13.96 -0.87 -3.06
C THR A 38 13.01 -1.75 -3.87
N GLN A 39 13.38 -3.00 -4.15
CA GLN A 39 12.55 -3.93 -4.94
C GLN A 39 11.21 -4.23 -4.26
N ASP A 40 11.18 -4.29 -2.93
CA ASP A 40 9.97 -4.65 -2.19
C ASP A 40 8.90 -3.54 -2.30
N ILE A 41 9.33 -2.28 -2.29
CA ILE A 41 8.45 -1.13 -2.49
C ILE A 41 7.95 -1.07 -3.93
N GLU A 42 8.81 -1.33 -4.91
CA GLU A 42 8.39 -1.38 -6.33
C GLU A 42 7.35 -2.49 -6.56
N ASN A 43 7.58 -3.67 -6.00
CA ASN A 43 6.64 -4.79 -6.08
C ASN A 43 5.29 -4.44 -5.45
N LEU A 44 5.29 -3.72 -4.32
CA LEU A 44 4.07 -3.24 -3.69
C LEU A 44 3.29 -2.30 -4.61
N PHE A 45 3.94 -1.30 -5.20
CA PHE A 45 3.27 -0.38 -6.13
C PHE A 45 2.70 -1.10 -7.35
N ASN A 46 3.44 -2.07 -7.91
CA ASN A 46 2.96 -2.90 -9.01
C ASN A 46 1.69 -3.67 -8.63
N LEU A 47 1.66 -4.28 -7.44
CA LEU A 47 0.48 -4.99 -6.93
C LEU A 47 -0.72 -4.06 -6.73
N ILE A 48 -0.50 -2.89 -6.13
CA ILE A 48 -1.53 -1.86 -5.95
C ILE A 48 -2.12 -1.46 -7.30
N PHE A 49 -1.27 -1.18 -8.29
CA PHE A 49 -1.69 -0.72 -9.61
C PHE A 49 -2.51 -1.78 -10.33
N GLN A 50 -2.05 -3.04 -10.31
CA GLN A 50 -2.78 -4.17 -10.86
C GLN A 50 -4.16 -4.31 -10.21
N GLU A 51 -4.25 -4.17 -8.89
CA GLU A 51 -5.51 -4.34 -8.18
C GLU A 51 -6.48 -3.17 -8.42
N VAL A 52 -5.99 -1.94 -8.54
CA VAL A 52 -6.79 -0.77 -8.94
C VAL A 52 -7.40 -0.97 -10.33
N ILE A 53 -6.59 -1.41 -11.30
CA ILE A 53 -7.05 -1.65 -12.68
C ILE A 53 -8.10 -2.77 -12.70
N LYS A 54 -7.81 -3.90 -12.05
CA LYS A 54 -8.69 -5.07 -11.98
C LYS A 54 -10.03 -4.75 -11.32
N ARG A 55 -10.03 -3.99 -10.22
CA ARG A 55 -11.26 -3.62 -9.49
C ARG A 55 -11.97 -2.40 -10.05
N LYS A 56 -11.29 -1.60 -10.88
CA LYS A 56 -11.74 -0.29 -11.36
C LYS A 56 -12.11 0.67 -10.21
N LYS A 57 -11.44 0.51 -9.06
CA LYS A 57 -11.61 1.32 -7.84
C LYS A 57 -10.24 1.72 -7.32
N LEU A 58 -10.12 2.92 -6.76
CA LEU A 58 -8.90 3.33 -6.07
C LEU A 58 -8.77 2.58 -4.75
N ILE A 59 -7.54 2.42 -4.29
CA ILE A 59 -7.25 1.86 -2.97
C ILE A 59 -6.85 3.01 -2.06
N GLU A 60 -7.42 3.05 -0.87
CA GLU A 60 -7.02 3.92 0.22
C GLU A 60 -6.62 3.04 1.39
N PHE A 61 -5.36 3.15 1.82
CA PHE A 61 -4.84 2.40 2.95
C PHE A 61 -5.14 3.12 4.25
N GLU A 62 -5.55 2.34 5.24
CA GLU A 62 -5.70 2.78 6.62
C GLU A 62 -4.76 1.97 7.50
N LEU A 63 -3.94 2.65 8.29
CA LEU A 63 -3.05 2.02 9.25
C LEU A 63 -3.89 1.33 10.34
N ASP A 64 -3.72 0.02 10.47
CA ASP A 64 -4.30 -0.81 11.51
C ASP A 64 -3.21 -1.14 12.53
N ASP A 65 -2.80 -0.12 13.27
CA ASP A 65 -1.84 -0.19 14.37
C ASP A 65 -2.29 0.77 15.48
N SER A 66 -2.51 0.21 16.66
CA SER A 66 -2.96 0.95 17.85
C SER A 66 -1.84 1.40 18.77
N ASP A 67 -0.61 0.94 18.51
CA ASP A 67 0.54 1.33 19.29
C ASP A 67 0.91 2.79 18.98
N ASN A 68 1.33 3.55 19.98
CA ASN A 68 1.70 4.97 19.82
C ASN A 68 3.21 5.13 19.99
N ASP A 69 3.96 4.44 19.14
CA ASP A 69 5.43 4.40 19.13
C ASP A 69 6.02 4.99 17.85
N LEU A 70 7.34 5.10 17.78
CA LEU A 70 8.03 5.62 16.59
C LEU A 70 7.71 4.80 15.33
N PHE A 71 7.46 3.50 15.47
CA PHE A 71 7.10 2.65 14.33
C PHE A 71 5.72 3.01 13.80
N ASN A 72 4.76 3.33 14.67
CA ASN A 72 3.45 3.82 14.29
C ASN A 72 3.54 5.15 13.53
N GLU A 73 4.32 6.12 14.04
CA GLU A 73 4.51 7.41 13.38
C GLU A 73 5.08 7.24 11.96
N VAL A 74 6.15 6.44 11.83
CA VAL A 74 6.78 6.14 10.54
C VAL A 74 5.83 5.39 9.61
N ALA A 75 5.08 4.41 10.13
CA ALA A 75 4.11 3.66 9.34
C ALA A 75 2.98 4.56 8.82
N ASN A 76 2.50 5.48 9.65
CA ASN A 76 1.49 6.44 9.26
C ASN A 76 1.98 7.37 8.13
N ASP A 77 3.21 7.87 8.23
CA ASP A 77 3.81 8.68 7.17
C ASP A 77 3.93 7.91 5.84
N ILE A 78 4.31 6.64 5.90
CA ILE A 78 4.40 5.79 4.69
C ILE A 78 3.02 5.54 4.09
N VAL A 79 2.00 5.24 4.92
CA VAL A 79 0.61 5.06 4.46
C VAL A 79 0.11 6.35 3.80
N LEU A 80 0.36 7.51 4.39
CA LEU A 80 -0.01 8.81 3.82
C LEU A 80 0.67 9.05 2.47
N GLN A 81 1.96 8.71 2.35
CA GLN A 81 2.70 8.83 1.11
C GLN A 81 2.14 7.91 0.02
N ILE A 82 1.91 6.63 0.31
CA ILE A 82 1.33 5.66 -0.63
C ILE A 82 -0.05 6.14 -1.12
N ASN A 83 -0.91 6.58 -0.20
CA ASN A 83 -2.23 7.10 -0.55
C ASN A 83 -2.15 8.33 -1.46
N SER A 84 -1.20 9.24 -1.21
CA SER A 84 -0.95 10.40 -2.07
C SER A 84 -0.56 9.98 -3.48
N GLU A 85 0.36 9.01 -3.62
CA GLU A 85 0.80 8.50 -4.93
C GLU A 85 -0.35 7.85 -5.71
N ILE A 86 -1.15 7.00 -5.07
CA ILE A 86 -2.32 6.38 -5.71
C ILE A 86 -3.31 7.44 -6.21
N LYS A 87 -3.56 8.46 -5.39
CA LYS A 87 -4.45 9.56 -5.74
C LYS A 87 -3.91 10.40 -6.90
N ASN A 88 -2.61 10.67 -6.92
CA ASN A 88 -1.97 11.40 -8.02
C ASN A 88 -2.05 10.61 -9.34
N ALA A 89 -1.99 9.28 -9.27
CA ALA A 89 -2.13 8.38 -10.42
C ALA A 89 -3.58 8.17 -10.89
N GLU A 90 -4.61 8.72 -10.22
CA GLU A 90 -6.03 8.50 -10.56
C GLU A 90 -6.35 8.77 -12.04
N SER A 91 -5.82 9.87 -12.59
CA SER A 91 -6.07 10.24 -13.99
C SER A 91 -5.53 9.19 -14.96
N ASP A 92 -4.37 8.61 -14.65
CA ASP A 92 -3.74 7.62 -15.50
C ASP A 92 -4.44 6.26 -15.38
N PHE A 93 -4.90 5.87 -14.18
CA PHE A 93 -5.76 4.70 -14.02
C PHE A 93 -7.03 4.79 -14.87
N LYS A 94 -7.70 5.94 -14.89
CA LYS A 94 -8.90 6.13 -15.74
C LYS A 94 -8.59 5.91 -17.22
N LYS A 95 -7.52 6.51 -17.73
CA LYS A 95 -7.11 6.35 -19.13
C LYS A 95 -6.79 4.89 -19.47
N ILE A 96 -6.04 4.20 -18.59
CA ILE A 96 -5.69 2.79 -18.79
C ILE A 96 -6.95 1.92 -18.82
N ILE A 97 -7.87 2.13 -17.89
CA ILE A 97 -9.14 1.39 -17.83
C ILE A 97 -9.99 1.68 -19.08
N GLU A 98 -10.06 2.92 -19.54
CA GLU A 98 -10.78 3.26 -20.79
C GLU A 98 -10.19 2.54 -22.00
N LEU A 99 -8.86 2.45 -22.11
CA LEU A 99 -8.17 1.73 -23.18
C LEU A 99 -8.38 0.21 -23.11
N ASP A 100 -8.44 -0.38 -21.92
CA ASP A 100 -8.67 -1.83 -21.74
C ASP A 100 -10.10 -2.26 -22.13
N ASN A 101 -11.05 -1.32 -22.14
CA ASN A 101 -12.44 -1.56 -22.56
C ASN A 101 -12.73 -1.13 -24.00
N ALA A 102 -11.73 -0.67 -24.76
CA ALA A 102 -11.85 -0.23 -26.15
C ALA A 102 -11.56 -1.36 -27.14
#